data_AF-A0A926L439-F1
#
_entry.id   AF-A0A926L439-F1
#
_cell.length_a   1.000
_cell.length_b   1.000
_cell.length_c   1.000
_cell.angle_alpha   90.00
_cell.angle_beta   90.00
_cell.angle_gamma   90.00
#
_symmetry.space_group_name_H-M   'P 1'
#
loop_
_entity.id
_entity.type
_entity.pdbx_description
1 polymer ?
#
loop_
_entity_poly.entity_id
_entity_poly.type
_entity_poly.pdbx_seq_one_letter_code
_entity_poly.pdbx_strand_id
1 'polypeptide(L)'
;MKPAVPALAPAPAELLSVPEGKRVSELERLRTPPTKSTATAMVRAMERVEEISAFALGRVNLSRVLVNRLSALARYGQVSKAQTIERAPEPRRTALLTAVVRQLEAQAVDDALDLFAVLMANRLISPARRASDRERLAMLPQLEKAARILAKASKILTEELDLVAEHGTDLDVAALWAAVEEAVPRTAVSSAVATVEALVPEDDGSAEAATREKLVLRCNTVRPFLSLLGESDVLGAAPAGRRILKAVRSLPALSRRRVKDRPLLPREVDAELVPAMWKRAVFSNAKLPQGAVDRDAYVVCVLEQLHRALNRRDVFASPSNRWADPHARLLDGPRWEAMRADVLAGLSLTEDAGEHLAQLTRALDAAWRQMADRLWKPAPTRRWRSSSPRAADAPVCRWTSSARWASRNR
;
A
#
# COMPACT_ATOMS: atom_id res chain seq x y z
N MET A 1 17.62 -35.25 -11.83
CA MET A 1 17.64 -33.90 -12.43
C MET A 1 19.05 -33.65 -12.95
N LYS A 2 19.22 -33.56 -14.27
CA LYS A 2 20.50 -33.10 -14.84
C LYS A 2 20.68 -31.62 -14.47
N PRO A 3 21.85 -31.17 -14.01
CA PRO A 3 22.11 -29.75 -13.82
C PRO A 3 22.01 -29.08 -15.18
N ALA A 4 21.16 -28.05 -15.28
CA ALA A 4 21.10 -27.20 -16.46
C ALA A 4 22.48 -26.57 -16.63
N VAL A 5 23.12 -26.84 -17.77
CA VAL A 5 24.30 -26.09 -18.22
C VAL A 5 23.89 -24.62 -18.25
N PRO A 6 24.60 -23.70 -17.56
CA PRO A 6 24.28 -22.28 -17.67
C PRO A 6 24.44 -21.89 -19.13
N ALA A 7 23.35 -21.50 -19.78
CA ALA A 7 23.40 -20.93 -21.12
C ALA A 7 24.43 -19.78 -21.10
N LEU A 8 25.32 -19.74 -22.09
CA LEU A 8 26.27 -18.65 -22.27
C LEU A 8 25.48 -17.32 -22.22
N ALA A 9 25.87 -16.40 -21.33
CA ALA A 9 25.22 -15.11 -21.23
C ALA A 9 25.25 -14.43 -22.62
N PRO A 10 24.11 -13.90 -23.11
CA PRO A 10 24.04 -13.31 -24.44
C PRO A 10 25.06 -12.17 -24.55
N ALA A 11 25.73 -12.08 -25.70
CA ALA A 11 26.74 -11.04 -25.91
C ALA A 11 26.05 -9.68 -26.02
N PRO A 12 26.41 -8.66 -25.22
CA PRO A 12 25.78 -7.34 -25.29
C PRO A 12 25.83 -6.68 -26.68
N ALA A 13 26.77 -7.10 -27.54
CA ALA A 13 26.87 -6.63 -28.91
C ALA A 13 25.69 -7.04 -29.80
N GLU A 14 25.05 -8.18 -29.52
CA GLU A 14 23.88 -8.67 -30.27
C GLU A 14 22.70 -7.70 -30.17
N LEU A 15 22.63 -6.91 -29.10
CA LEU A 15 21.60 -5.88 -28.88
C LEU A 15 21.58 -4.80 -29.97
N LEU A 16 22.70 -4.60 -30.67
CA LEU A 16 22.81 -3.60 -31.72
C LEU A 16 22.20 -4.06 -33.04
N SER A 17 22.04 -5.36 -33.23
CA SER A 17 21.49 -5.94 -34.45
C SER A 17 19.96 -5.80 -34.52
N VAL A 18 19.44 -5.71 -35.75
CA VAL A 18 18.00 -5.78 -36.04
C VAL A 18 17.70 -7.21 -36.47
N PRO A 19 16.90 -7.99 -35.71
CA PRO A 19 16.54 -9.34 -36.11
C PRO A 19 15.75 -9.36 -37.42
N GLU A 20 15.81 -10.48 -38.13
CA GLU A 20 15.07 -10.66 -39.38
C GLU A 20 13.55 -10.46 -39.17
N GLY A 21 12.92 -9.68 -40.05
CA GLY A 21 11.50 -9.33 -39.96
C GLY A 21 11.15 -8.29 -38.87
N LYS A 22 12.14 -7.73 -38.15
CA LYS A 22 11.93 -6.63 -37.20
C LYS A 22 12.35 -5.28 -37.79
N ARG A 23 11.82 -4.19 -37.23
CA ARG A 23 12.08 -2.81 -37.66
C ARG A 23 13.05 -2.06 -36.74
N VAL A 24 13.29 -2.57 -35.55
CA VAL A 24 14.09 -1.94 -34.50
C VAL A 24 15.06 -2.97 -33.94
N SER A 25 16.20 -2.51 -33.43
CA SER A 25 17.17 -3.41 -32.80
C SER A 25 16.66 -3.91 -31.45
N GLU A 26 17.27 -4.97 -30.95
CA GLU A 26 16.93 -5.52 -29.63
C GLU A 26 17.17 -4.49 -28.51
N LEU A 27 18.20 -3.64 -28.64
CA LEU A 27 18.43 -2.51 -27.73
C LEU A 27 17.24 -1.55 -27.68
N GLU A 28 16.69 -1.16 -28.83
CA GLU A 28 15.54 -0.24 -28.88
C GLU A 28 14.25 -0.89 -28.37
N ARG A 29 14.09 -2.21 -28.59
CA ARG A 29 12.99 -2.98 -27.99
C ARG A 29 13.07 -2.96 -26.46
N LEU A 30 14.25 -3.26 -25.90
CA LEU A 30 14.47 -3.30 -24.45
C LEU A 30 14.41 -1.92 -23.78
N ARG A 31 14.66 -0.85 -24.52
CA ARG A 31 14.47 0.54 -24.06
C ARG A 31 13.01 0.92 -23.87
N THR A 32 12.08 0.21 -24.51
CA THR A 32 10.68 0.63 -24.55
C THR A 32 9.88 -0.01 -23.40
N PRO A 33 9.43 0.76 -22.40
CA PRO A 33 8.60 0.25 -21.32
C PRO A 33 7.17 -0.07 -21.81
N PRO A 34 6.40 -0.88 -21.06
CA PRO A 34 5.02 -1.17 -21.40
C PRO A 34 4.17 0.06 -21.06
N THR A 35 3.31 0.49 -21.98
CA THR A 35 2.53 1.74 -21.83
C THR A 35 1.16 1.53 -21.18
N LYS A 36 0.67 0.30 -21.08
CA LYS A 36 -0.66 -0.02 -20.57
C LYS A 36 -0.60 -0.45 -19.10
N SER A 37 -1.59 -0.03 -18.31
CA SER A 37 -1.79 -0.48 -16.91
C SER A 37 -2.68 -1.74 -16.83
N THR A 38 -2.18 -2.86 -17.36
CA THR A 38 -2.88 -4.16 -17.39
C THR A 38 -2.02 -5.31 -16.84
N ALA A 39 -2.66 -6.41 -16.46
CA ALA A 39 -1.95 -7.61 -15.99
C ALA A 39 -0.99 -8.18 -17.05
N THR A 40 -1.38 -8.19 -18.32
CA THR A 40 -0.51 -8.61 -19.43
C THR A 40 0.69 -7.67 -19.62
N ALA A 41 0.50 -6.36 -19.42
CA ALA A 41 1.60 -5.42 -19.46
C ALA A 41 2.57 -5.63 -18.27
N MET A 42 2.06 -6.04 -17.11
CA MET A 42 2.88 -6.42 -15.96
C MET A 42 3.74 -7.63 -16.27
N VAL A 43 3.16 -8.69 -16.83
CA VAL A 43 3.90 -9.88 -17.27
C VAL A 43 5.05 -9.48 -18.22
N ARG A 44 4.75 -8.67 -19.25
CA ARG A 44 5.78 -8.17 -20.18
C ARG A 44 6.84 -7.29 -19.52
N ALA A 45 6.49 -6.53 -18.48
CA ALA A 45 7.45 -5.74 -17.72
C ALA A 45 8.45 -6.64 -17.00
N MET A 46 7.96 -7.71 -16.40
CA MET A 46 8.78 -8.66 -15.63
C MET A 46 9.62 -9.56 -16.55
N GLU A 47 9.05 -10.04 -17.66
CA GLU A 47 9.80 -10.74 -18.71
C GLU A 47 10.95 -9.86 -19.24
N ARG A 48 10.71 -8.55 -19.42
CA ARG A 48 11.78 -7.61 -19.79
C ARG A 48 12.87 -7.51 -18.71
N VAL A 49 12.51 -7.53 -17.43
CA VAL A 49 13.49 -7.54 -16.32
C VAL A 49 14.35 -8.81 -16.39
N GLU A 50 13.73 -9.98 -16.56
CA GLU A 50 14.45 -11.26 -16.67
C GLU A 50 15.38 -11.29 -17.89
N GLU A 51 14.89 -10.82 -19.04
CA GLU A 51 15.67 -10.74 -20.28
C GLU A 51 16.90 -9.84 -20.16
N ILE A 52 16.76 -8.67 -19.53
CA ILE A 52 17.90 -7.76 -19.29
C ILE A 52 18.85 -8.34 -18.22
N SER A 53 18.31 -9.01 -17.19
CA SER A 53 19.11 -9.64 -16.13
C SER A 53 19.94 -10.82 -16.66
N ALA A 54 19.48 -11.49 -17.73
CA ALA A 54 20.18 -12.61 -18.34
C ALA A 54 21.58 -12.25 -18.91
N PHE A 55 21.82 -10.97 -19.24
CA PHE A 55 23.16 -10.50 -19.61
C PHE A 55 24.17 -10.58 -18.44
N ALA A 56 23.67 -10.73 -17.21
CA ALA A 56 24.43 -10.93 -15.98
C ALA A 56 25.55 -9.89 -15.77
N LEU A 57 25.36 -8.65 -16.26
CA LEU A 57 26.38 -7.60 -16.16
C LEU A 57 26.54 -7.06 -14.73
N GLY A 58 25.63 -7.41 -13.82
CA GLY A 58 25.79 -7.19 -12.38
C GLY A 58 27.06 -7.80 -11.79
N ARG A 59 27.59 -8.88 -12.40
CA ARG A 59 28.85 -9.53 -11.96
C ARG A 59 30.11 -8.75 -12.36
N VAL A 60 29.99 -7.78 -13.27
CA VAL A 60 31.14 -6.98 -13.71
C VAL A 60 31.51 -6.03 -12.58
N ASN A 61 32.73 -6.19 -12.05
CA ASN A 61 33.22 -5.34 -10.97
C ASN A 61 33.57 -3.95 -11.51
N LEU A 62 32.69 -2.98 -11.23
CA LEU A 62 32.86 -1.57 -11.61
C LEU A 62 33.32 -0.69 -10.42
N SER A 63 33.77 -1.27 -9.31
CA SER A 63 34.17 -0.52 -8.10
C SER A 63 35.28 0.52 -8.34
N ARG A 64 36.14 0.29 -9.34
CA ARG A 64 37.21 1.22 -9.73
C ARG A 64 36.74 2.36 -10.63
N VAL A 65 35.50 2.30 -11.14
CA VAL A 65 34.92 3.32 -12.01
C VAL A 65 34.06 4.26 -11.18
N LEU A 66 34.36 5.56 -11.25
CA LEU A 66 33.53 6.57 -10.59
C LEU A 66 32.08 6.48 -11.10
N VAL A 67 31.13 6.43 -10.17
CA VAL A 67 29.69 6.30 -10.49
C VAL A 67 29.25 7.37 -11.50
N ASN A 68 29.70 8.62 -11.32
CA ASN A 68 29.37 9.72 -12.23
C ASN A 68 29.85 9.48 -13.67
N ARG A 69 31.01 8.83 -13.87
CA ARG A 69 31.52 8.48 -15.20
C ARG A 69 30.69 7.37 -15.83
N LEU A 70 30.32 6.36 -15.05
CA LEU A 70 29.43 5.29 -15.51
C LEU A 70 28.05 5.84 -15.90
N SER A 71 27.46 6.70 -15.06
CA SER A 71 26.19 7.37 -15.36
C SER A 71 26.26 8.26 -16.59
N ALA A 72 27.37 8.96 -16.82
CA ALA A 72 27.57 9.77 -18.02
C ALA A 72 27.64 8.91 -19.30
N LEU A 73 28.39 7.79 -19.25
CA LEU A 73 28.47 6.83 -20.35
C LEU A 73 27.10 6.20 -20.64
N ALA A 74 26.40 5.78 -19.59
CA ALA A 74 25.07 5.19 -19.72
C ALA A 74 24.09 6.20 -20.33
N ARG A 75 24.05 7.44 -19.85
CA ARG A 75 23.20 8.51 -20.40
C ARG A 75 23.50 8.81 -21.87
N TYR A 76 24.78 8.92 -22.24
CA TYR A 76 25.18 9.10 -23.65
C TYR A 76 24.72 7.92 -24.50
N GLY A 77 24.94 6.69 -24.02
CA GLY A 77 24.52 5.49 -24.71
C GLY A 77 23.01 5.41 -24.87
N GLN A 78 22.23 5.75 -23.84
CA GLN A 78 20.76 5.70 -23.84
C GLN A 78 20.11 6.56 -24.92
N VAL A 79 20.67 7.74 -25.20
CA VAL A 79 20.16 8.63 -26.26
C VAL A 79 20.76 8.32 -27.64
N SER A 80 21.80 7.48 -27.70
CA SER A 80 22.46 7.11 -28.94
C SER A 80 21.72 5.96 -29.64
N LYS A 81 21.57 6.06 -30.97
CA LYS A 81 21.05 4.97 -31.81
C LYS A 81 22.01 3.78 -31.79
N ALA A 82 21.48 2.57 -31.98
CA ALA A 82 22.28 1.34 -32.05
C ALA A 82 23.47 1.46 -33.02
N GLN A 83 23.26 1.98 -34.24
CA GLN A 83 24.32 2.19 -35.24
C GLN A 83 25.45 3.14 -34.76
N THR A 84 25.12 4.14 -33.94
CA THR A 84 26.12 5.06 -33.38
C THR A 84 27.00 4.34 -32.37
N ILE A 85 26.41 3.46 -31.56
CA ILE A 85 27.14 2.64 -30.59
C ILE A 85 27.99 1.59 -31.32
N GLU A 86 27.46 0.98 -32.38
CA GLU A 86 28.15 -0.02 -33.20
C GLU A 86 29.45 0.48 -33.82
N ARG A 87 29.43 1.74 -34.30
CA ARG A 87 30.58 2.43 -34.90
C ARG A 87 31.65 2.85 -33.90
N ALA A 88 31.39 2.80 -32.60
CA ALA A 88 32.39 3.15 -31.61
C ALA A 88 33.54 2.11 -31.62
N PRO A 89 34.82 2.54 -31.54
CA PRO A 89 35.94 1.61 -31.47
C PRO A 89 35.95 0.87 -30.12
N GLU A 90 36.53 -0.32 -30.08
CA GLU A 90 36.86 -0.97 -28.81
C GLU A 90 38.01 -0.23 -28.10
N PRO A 91 38.03 -0.16 -26.76
CA PRO A 91 37.10 -0.77 -25.79
C PRO A 91 35.85 0.07 -25.48
N ARG A 92 35.67 1.22 -26.15
CA ARG A 92 34.59 2.18 -25.84
C ARG A 92 33.21 1.60 -26.12
N ARG A 93 33.04 0.82 -27.19
CA ARG A 93 31.76 0.18 -27.51
C ARG A 93 31.31 -0.79 -26.42
N THR A 94 32.19 -1.67 -25.96
CA THR A 94 31.92 -2.58 -24.83
C THR A 94 31.57 -1.81 -23.55
N ALA A 95 32.32 -0.74 -23.24
CA ALA A 95 32.05 0.09 -22.08
C ALA A 95 30.68 0.79 -22.15
N LEU A 96 30.31 1.31 -23.34
CA LEU A 96 29.01 1.94 -23.58
C LEU A 96 27.86 0.94 -23.43
N LEU A 97 27.95 -0.23 -24.08
CA LEU A 97 26.94 -1.28 -23.98
C LEU A 97 26.77 -1.75 -22.54
N THR A 98 27.88 -1.95 -21.82
CA THR A 98 27.84 -2.35 -20.42
C THR A 98 27.14 -1.31 -19.55
N ALA A 99 27.48 -0.03 -19.72
CA ALA A 99 26.86 1.06 -18.98
C ALA A 99 25.36 1.19 -19.29
N VAL A 100 24.97 1.08 -20.56
CA VAL A 100 23.57 1.14 -21.00
C VAL A 100 22.75 -0.01 -20.45
N VAL A 101 23.23 -1.25 -20.58
CA VAL A 101 22.49 -2.44 -20.09
C VAL A 101 22.34 -2.41 -18.58
N ARG A 102 23.37 -1.99 -17.82
CA ARG A 102 23.27 -1.82 -16.36
C ARG A 102 22.24 -0.76 -15.96
N GLN A 103 22.14 0.33 -16.73
CA GLN A 103 21.10 1.33 -16.49
C GLN A 103 19.71 0.81 -16.90
N LEU A 104 19.59 0.05 -18.00
CA LEU A 104 18.34 -0.56 -18.43
C LEU A 104 17.83 -1.59 -17.41
N GLU A 105 18.72 -2.34 -16.78
CA GLU A 105 18.38 -3.31 -15.73
C GLU A 105 17.65 -2.61 -14.58
N ALA A 106 18.25 -1.55 -14.02
CA ALA A 106 17.63 -0.75 -12.96
C ALA A 106 16.32 -0.07 -13.41
N GLN A 107 16.27 0.44 -14.65
CA GLN A 107 15.09 1.09 -15.20
C GLN A 107 13.94 0.10 -15.39
N ALA A 108 14.20 -1.10 -15.91
CA ALA A 108 13.19 -2.12 -16.14
C ALA A 108 12.58 -2.61 -14.82
N VAL A 109 13.40 -2.78 -13.78
CA VAL A 109 12.93 -3.09 -12.42
C VAL A 109 12.03 -1.97 -11.90
N ASP A 110 12.46 -0.72 -12.05
CA ASP A 110 11.67 0.44 -11.62
C ASP A 110 10.33 0.53 -12.37
N ASP A 111 10.32 0.32 -13.69
CA ASP A 111 9.11 0.35 -14.51
C ASP A 111 8.13 -0.77 -14.11
N ALA A 112 8.63 -1.97 -13.80
CA ALA A 112 7.81 -3.08 -13.35
C ALA A 112 7.16 -2.79 -11.99
N LEU A 113 7.92 -2.23 -11.04
CA LEU A 113 7.40 -1.90 -9.70
C LEU A 113 6.46 -0.69 -9.70
N ASP A 114 6.71 0.30 -10.56
CA ASP A 114 5.76 1.38 -10.81
C ASP A 114 4.45 0.87 -11.37
N LEU A 115 4.52 -0.02 -12.38
CA LEU A 115 3.34 -0.63 -12.97
C LEU A 115 2.59 -1.48 -11.95
N PHE A 116 3.29 -2.22 -11.09
CA PHE A 116 2.70 -2.93 -9.96
C PHE A 116 1.97 -1.96 -9.02
N ALA A 117 2.61 -0.87 -8.60
CA ALA A 117 2.01 0.13 -7.73
C ALA A 117 0.74 0.75 -8.34
N VAL A 118 0.78 1.09 -9.63
CA VAL A 118 -0.38 1.61 -10.38
C VAL A 118 -1.50 0.57 -10.48
N LEU A 119 -1.18 -0.70 -10.74
CA LEU A 119 -2.18 -1.78 -10.78
C LEU A 119 -2.84 -1.98 -9.42
N MET A 120 -2.06 -2.04 -8.34
CA MET A 120 -2.57 -2.18 -6.98
C MET A 120 -3.50 -1.01 -6.62
N ALA A 121 -3.07 0.23 -6.87
CA ALA A 121 -3.88 1.41 -6.56
C ALA A 121 -5.15 1.50 -7.42
N ASN A 122 -5.03 1.38 -8.74
CA ASN A 122 -6.09 1.79 -9.67
C ASN A 122 -6.98 0.64 -10.16
N ARG A 123 -6.48 -0.60 -10.19
CA ARG A 123 -7.26 -1.76 -10.65
C ARG A 123 -7.80 -2.60 -9.49
N LEU A 124 -7.15 -2.56 -8.33
CA LEU A 124 -7.53 -3.34 -7.15
C LEU A 124 -8.15 -2.45 -6.06
N ILE A 125 -7.34 -1.64 -5.37
CA ILE A 125 -7.72 -0.96 -4.12
C ILE A 125 -8.84 0.07 -4.36
N SER A 126 -8.63 1.02 -5.28
CA SER A 126 -9.60 2.10 -5.50
C SER A 126 -10.94 1.59 -6.06
N PRO A 127 -10.99 0.63 -7.00
CA PRO A 127 -12.25 0.01 -7.41
C PRO A 127 -12.95 -0.81 -6.31
N ALA A 128 -12.21 -1.47 -5.42
CA ALA A 128 -12.80 -2.20 -4.30
C ALA A 128 -13.42 -1.24 -3.27
N ARG A 129 -12.71 -0.15 -2.91
CA ARG A 129 -13.24 0.92 -2.07
C ARG A 129 -14.53 1.50 -2.64
N ARG A 130 -14.50 1.94 -3.91
CA ARG A 130 -15.69 2.45 -4.61
C ARG A 130 -16.85 1.45 -4.69
N ALA A 131 -16.58 0.15 -4.74
CA ALA A 131 -17.64 -0.86 -4.71
C ALA A 131 -18.24 -0.99 -3.30
N SER A 132 -17.40 -1.06 -2.28
CA SER A 132 -17.82 -1.10 -0.88
C SER A 132 -18.61 0.16 -0.48
N ASP A 133 -18.14 1.34 -0.90
CA ASP A 133 -18.80 2.61 -0.58
C ASP A 133 -20.15 2.73 -1.28
N ARG A 134 -20.26 2.30 -2.54
CA ARG A 134 -21.54 2.27 -3.25
C ARG A 134 -22.56 1.34 -2.58
N GLU A 135 -22.12 0.16 -2.12
CA GLU A 135 -23.01 -0.75 -1.39
C GLU A 135 -23.45 -0.14 -0.06
N ARG A 136 -22.55 0.49 0.70
CA ARG A 136 -22.93 1.20 1.92
C ARG A 136 -23.95 2.30 1.66
N LEU A 137 -23.70 3.12 0.65
CA LEU A 137 -24.62 4.20 0.26
C LEU A 137 -25.99 3.65 -0.16
N ALA A 138 -26.03 2.49 -0.83
CA ALA A 138 -27.28 1.83 -1.19
C ALA A 138 -28.06 1.31 0.03
N MET A 139 -27.36 0.94 1.13
CA MET A 139 -28.00 0.47 2.36
C MET A 139 -28.47 1.60 3.30
N LEU A 140 -28.07 2.86 3.05
CA LEU A 140 -28.42 4.01 3.90
C LEU A 140 -29.93 4.17 4.14
N PRO A 141 -30.82 4.08 3.13
CA PRO A 141 -32.26 4.27 3.37
C PRO A 141 -32.86 3.20 4.30
N GLN A 142 -32.35 1.97 4.22
CA GLN A 142 -32.79 0.88 5.09
C GLN A 142 -32.31 1.11 6.53
N LEU A 143 -31.07 1.58 6.70
CA LEU A 143 -30.52 1.95 8.00
C LEU A 143 -31.29 3.13 8.62
N GLU A 144 -31.60 4.18 7.85
CA GLU A 144 -32.40 5.33 8.29
C GLU A 144 -33.80 4.90 8.77
N LYS A 145 -34.45 3.97 8.05
CA LYS A 145 -35.74 3.42 8.45
C LYS A 145 -35.63 2.66 9.78
N ALA A 146 -34.63 1.79 9.92
CA ALA A 146 -34.42 1.03 11.15
C ALA A 146 -34.10 1.96 12.34
N ALA A 147 -33.21 2.93 12.14
CA ALA A 147 -32.86 3.93 13.16
C ALA A 147 -34.07 4.75 13.62
N ARG A 148 -34.98 5.13 12.70
CA ARG A 148 -36.21 5.85 13.07
C ARG A 148 -37.15 5.02 13.95
N ILE A 149 -37.28 3.73 13.64
CA ILE A 149 -38.10 2.79 14.43
C ILE A 149 -37.51 2.65 15.85
N LEU A 150 -36.20 2.43 15.94
CA LEU A 150 -35.50 2.28 17.22
C LEU A 150 -35.51 3.57 18.04
N ALA A 151 -35.32 4.73 17.40
CA ALA A 151 -35.40 6.04 18.07
C ALA A 151 -36.79 6.30 18.64
N LYS A 152 -37.87 5.93 17.93
CA LYS A 152 -39.24 6.08 18.43
C LYS A 152 -39.49 5.18 19.66
N ALA A 153 -39.05 3.92 19.61
CA ALA A 153 -39.17 2.99 20.73
C ALA A 153 -38.34 3.45 21.95
N SER A 154 -37.09 3.87 21.73
CA SER A 154 -36.21 4.36 22.79
C SER A 154 -36.73 5.64 23.43
N LYS A 155 -37.31 6.55 22.65
CA LYS A 155 -37.85 7.82 23.19
C LYS A 155 -38.95 7.57 24.22
N ILE A 156 -39.90 6.67 23.91
CA ILE A 156 -41.00 6.31 24.84
C ILE A 156 -40.43 5.68 26.11
N LEU A 157 -39.46 4.77 25.96
CA LEU A 157 -38.81 4.15 27.11
C LEU A 157 -38.13 5.19 28.02
N THR A 158 -37.38 6.13 27.44
CA THR A 158 -36.66 7.15 28.21
C THR A 158 -37.62 8.14 28.86
N GLU A 159 -38.66 8.61 28.15
CA GLU A 159 -39.66 9.54 28.71
C GLU A 159 -40.38 8.93 29.93
N GLU A 160 -40.78 7.65 29.86
CA GLU A 160 -41.42 6.97 30.99
C GLU A 160 -40.46 6.72 32.16
N LEU A 161 -39.20 6.40 31.90
CA LEU A 161 -38.18 6.27 32.94
C LEU A 161 -37.88 7.61 33.63
N ASP A 162 -37.84 8.70 32.86
CA ASP A 162 -37.64 10.05 33.39
C ASP A 162 -38.83 10.46 34.28
N LEU A 163 -40.07 10.17 33.87
CA LEU A 163 -41.27 10.43 34.68
C LEU A 163 -41.25 9.67 36.01
N VAL A 164 -40.84 8.40 36.01
CA VAL A 164 -40.66 7.59 37.22
C VAL A 164 -39.60 8.18 38.14
N ALA A 165 -38.46 8.61 37.58
CA ALA A 165 -37.38 9.21 38.34
C ALA A 165 -37.79 10.56 38.96
N GLU A 166 -38.58 11.37 38.27
CA GLU A 166 -39.05 12.68 38.74
C GLU A 166 -40.15 12.57 39.80
N HIS A 167 -41.09 11.63 39.65
CA HIS A 167 -42.28 11.54 40.50
C HIS A 167 -42.18 10.49 41.61
N GLY A 168 -41.11 9.68 41.63
CA GLY A 168 -40.89 8.63 42.64
C GLY A 168 -41.95 7.53 42.62
N THR A 169 -42.63 7.35 41.49
CA THR A 169 -43.69 6.37 41.29
C THR A 169 -43.11 5.03 40.84
N ASP A 170 -43.73 3.91 41.22
CA ASP A 170 -43.34 2.61 40.69
C ASP A 170 -43.57 2.52 39.18
N LEU A 171 -42.62 1.91 38.46
CA LEU A 171 -42.72 1.69 37.02
C LEU A 171 -43.78 0.61 36.73
N ASP A 172 -44.90 1.01 36.13
CA ASP A 172 -45.84 0.04 35.56
C ASP A 172 -45.28 -0.51 34.25
N VAL A 173 -44.57 -1.64 34.38
CA VAL A 173 -43.96 -2.35 33.26
C VAL A 173 -45.00 -2.77 32.22
N ALA A 174 -46.24 -3.11 32.61
CA ALA A 174 -47.27 -3.53 31.68
C ALA A 174 -47.81 -2.36 30.85
N ALA A 175 -48.02 -1.19 31.48
CA ALA A 175 -48.41 0.03 30.79
C ALA A 175 -47.31 0.55 29.84
N LEU A 176 -46.04 0.50 30.28
CA LEU A 176 -44.88 0.83 29.45
C LEU A 176 -44.82 -0.04 28.20
N TRP A 177 -44.96 -1.36 28.34
CA TRP A 177 -44.96 -2.27 27.20
C TRP A 177 -46.15 -2.03 26.26
N ALA A 178 -47.33 -1.72 26.78
CA ALA A 178 -48.50 -1.38 25.97
C ALA A 178 -48.28 -0.09 25.17
N ALA A 179 -47.72 0.96 25.80
CA ALA A 179 -47.41 2.23 25.14
C ALA A 179 -46.37 2.07 24.02
N VAL A 180 -45.34 1.24 24.25
CA VAL A 180 -44.35 0.91 23.22
C VAL A 180 -45.00 0.12 22.08
N GLU A 181 -45.81 -0.90 22.35
CA GLU A 181 -46.46 -1.74 21.33
C GLU A 181 -47.46 -0.93 20.48
N GLU A 182 -48.21 0.00 21.08
CA GLU A 182 -49.10 0.91 20.37
C GLU A 182 -48.34 1.83 19.41
N ALA A 183 -47.19 2.35 19.86
CA ALA A 183 -46.40 3.26 19.05
C ALA A 183 -45.55 2.56 17.97
N VAL A 184 -44.98 1.40 18.30
CA VAL A 184 -44.11 0.58 17.44
C VAL A 184 -44.31 -0.90 17.78
N PRO A 185 -44.90 -1.70 16.87
CA PRO A 185 -45.08 -3.13 17.11
C PRO A 185 -43.75 -3.85 17.40
N ARG A 186 -43.74 -4.81 18.33
CA ARG A 186 -42.52 -5.55 18.71
C ARG A 186 -41.85 -6.26 17.54
N THR A 187 -42.62 -6.69 16.54
CA THR A 187 -42.10 -7.28 15.29
C THR A 187 -41.32 -6.26 14.45
N ALA A 188 -41.75 -5.00 14.44
CA ALA A 188 -41.06 -3.90 13.76
C ALA A 188 -39.75 -3.53 14.49
N VAL A 189 -39.75 -3.49 15.83
CA VAL A 189 -38.53 -3.31 16.63
C VAL A 189 -37.55 -4.44 16.35
N SER A 190 -37.99 -5.69 16.43
CA SER A 190 -37.12 -6.87 16.20
C SER A 190 -36.53 -6.88 14.78
N SER A 191 -37.33 -6.49 13.77
CA SER A 191 -36.86 -6.36 12.39
C SER A 191 -35.86 -5.21 12.20
N ALA A 192 -36.07 -4.09 12.91
CA ALA A 192 -35.16 -2.96 12.90
C ALA A 192 -33.83 -3.29 13.59
N VAL A 193 -33.87 -3.99 14.74
CA VAL A 193 -32.66 -4.50 15.42
C VAL A 193 -31.89 -5.42 14.49
N ALA A 194 -32.53 -6.45 13.92
CA ALA A 194 -31.87 -7.37 12.99
C ALA A 194 -31.27 -6.65 11.76
N THR A 195 -31.93 -5.58 11.29
CA THR A 195 -31.41 -4.73 10.22
C THR A 195 -30.16 -3.97 10.64
N VAL A 196 -30.16 -3.35 11.82
CA VAL A 196 -28.99 -2.62 12.34
C VAL A 196 -27.83 -3.58 12.59
N GLU A 197 -28.07 -4.73 13.22
CA GLU A 197 -27.05 -5.77 13.46
C GLU A 197 -26.42 -6.27 12.15
N ALA A 198 -27.23 -6.44 11.10
CA ALA A 198 -26.73 -6.87 9.79
C ALA A 198 -25.91 -5.78 9.07
N LEU A 199 -26.27 -4.50 9.23
CA LEU A 199 -25.67 -3.38 8.49
C LEU A 199 -24.52 -2.70 9.22
N VAL A 200 -24.52 -2.76 10.54
CA VAL A 200 -23.51 -2.17 11.42
C VAL A 200 -23.02 -3.24 12.40
N PRO A 201 -22.17 -4.18 11.94
CA PRO A 201 -21.55 -5.14 12.83
C PRO A 201 -20.71 -4.43 13.89
N GLU A 202 -20.73 -4.92 15.13
CA GLU A 202 -20.06 -4.29 16.28
C GLU A 202 -18.53 -4.23 16.17
N ASP A 203 -17.92 -5.00 15.26
CA ASP A 203 -16.47 -4.99 15.05
C ASP A 203 -15.99 -3.70 14.39
N ASP A 204 -15.21 -2.91 15.13
CA ASP A 204 -14.36 -1.84 14.63
C ASP A 204 -13.52 -2.37 13.44
N GLY A 205 -13.79 -1.85 12.24
CA GLY A 205 -13.15 -2.29 11.01
C GLY A 205 -14.00 -3.15 10.07
N SER A 206 -15.28 -3.40 10.37
CA SER A 206 -16.26 -3.97 9.41
C SER A 206 -16.27 -3.19 8.07
N ALA A 207 -16.20 -1.87 8.21
CA ALA A 207 -15.55 -0.89 7.33
C ALA A 207 -14.60 -1.46 6.23
N GLU A 208 -13.43 -1.79 6.73
CA GLU A 208 -12.27 -2.16 5.97
C GLU A 208 -12.33 -3.62 5.52
N ALA A 209 -12.93 -4.49 6.34
CA ALA A 209 -13.13 -5.91 6.05
C ALA A 209 -14.01 -6.11 4.81
N ALA A 210 -15.14 -5.40 4.72
CA ALA A 210 -16.00 -5.46 3.53
C ALA A 210 -15.27 -4.97 2.27
N THR A 211 -14.41 -3.96 2.39
CA THR A 211 -13.57 -3.52 1.26
C THR A 211 -12.61 -4.62 0.82
N ARG A 212 -12.05 -5.39 1.75
CA ARG A 212 -11.11 -6.48 1.44
C ARG A 212 -11.82 -7.65 0.77
N GLU A 213 -13.04 -7.97 1.16
CA GLU A 213 -13.89 -8.94 0.44
C GLU A 213 -14.10 -8.53 -1.02
N LYS A 214 -14.36 -7.24 -1.31
CA LYS A 214 -14.43 -6.74 -2.69
C LYS A 214 -13.09 -6.78 -3.42
N LEU A 215 -11.97 -6.74 -2.69
CA LEU A 215 -10.63 -6.87 -3.23
C LEU A 215 -10.34 -8.32 -3.66
N VAL A 216 -10.79 -9.32 -2.88
CA VAL A 216 -10.63 -10.75 -3.21
C VAL A 216 -11.20 -11.09 -4.58
N LEU A 217 -12.36 -10.50 -4.92
CA LEU A 217 -13.02 -10.69 -6.23
C LEU A 217 -12.13 -10.28 -7.43
N ARG A 218 -11.05 -9.53 -7.17
CA ARG A 218 -10.12 -9.04 -8.20
C ARG A 218 -8.84 -9.86 -8.30
N CYS A 219 -8.74 -10.98 -7.58
CA CYS A 219 -7.56 -11.87 -7.59
C CYS A 219 -7.15 -12.31 -9.01
N ASN A 220 -8.10 -12.51 -9.93
CA ASN A 220 -7.81 -12.85 -11.32
C ASN A 220 -6.96 -11.80 -12.06
N THR A 221 -6.95 -10.54 -11.61
CA THR A 221 -6.12 -9.47 -12.18
C THR A 221 -4.64 -9.68 -11.88
N VAL A 222 -4.32 -10.29 -10.73
CA VAL A 222 -2.94 -10.43 -10.26
C VAL A 222 -2.34 -11.80 -10.56
N ARG A 223 -3.19 -12.83 -10.73
CA ARG A 223 -2.80 -14.22 -11.05
C ARG A 223 -1.72 -14.34 -12.14
N PRO A 224 -1.79 -13.61 -13.28
CA PRO A 224 -0.83 -13.81 -14.37
C PRO A 224 0.64 -13.55 -14.00
N PHE A 225 0.92 -12.72 -12.99
CA PHE A 225 2.29 -12.31 -12.64
C PHE A 225 2.74 -12.78 -11.25
N LEU A 226 1.95 -13.60 -10.54
CA LEU A 226 2.32 -14.08 -9.20
C LEU A 226 3.61 -14.93 -9.20
N SER A 227 3.77 -15.80 -10.21
CA SER A 227 4.95 -16.65 -10.33
C SER A 227 6.20 -15.81 -10.56
N LEU A 228 6.16 -14.92 -11.56
CA LEU A 228 7.27 -14.02 -11.87
C LEU A 228 7.66 -13.15 -10.66
N LEU A 229 6.68 -12.66 -9.90
CA LEU A 229 6.94 -11.84 -8.72
C LEU A 229 7.57 -12.61 -7.56
N GLY A 230 7.10 -13.83 -7.31
CA GLY A 230 7.66 -14.66 -6.24
C GLY A 230 9.01 -15.29 -6.57
N GLU A 231 9.29 -15.52 -7.85
CA GLU A 231 10.54 -16.10 -8.36
C GLU A 231 11.62 -15.04 -8.63
N SER A 232 11.26 -13.75 -8.57
CA SER A 232 12.22 -12.67 -8.83
C SER A 232 13.24 -12.48 -7.69
N ASP A 233 14.51 -12.54 -8.04
CA ASP A 233 15.63 -12.30 -7.12
C ASP A 233 15.94 -10.81 -6.91
N VAL A 234 15.28 -9.91 -7.64
CA VAL A 234 15.55 -8.47 -7.57
C VAL A 234 15.05 -7.85 -6.26
N LEU A 235 14.10 -8.50 -5.58
CA LEU A 235 13.50 -7.98 -4.34
C LEU A 235 14.35 -8.32 -3.12
N GLY A 236 14.68 -7.29 -2.35
CA GLY A 236 15.29 -7.35 -1.03
C GLY A 236 14.36 -6.80 0.05
N ALA A 237 14.72 -7.01 1.32
CA ALA A 237 13.91 -6.53 2.43
C ALA A 237 14.77 -6.08 3.62
N ALA A 238 14.39 -4.94 4.18
CA ALA A 238 14.82 -4.50 5.49
C ALA A 238 14.22 -5.45 6.57
N PRO A 239 14.70 -5.42 7.83
CA PRO A 239 14.23 -6.33 8.88
C PRO A 239 12.70 -6.39 9.00
N ALA A 240 12.01 -5.24 8.93
CA ALA A 240 10.55 -5.15 8.99
C ALA A 240 9.83 -5.80 7.78
N GLY A 241 10.46 -5.82 6.59
CA GLY A 241 9.89 -6.38 5.37
C GLY A 241 10.20 -7.86 5.13
N ARG A 242 11.11 -8.49 5.91
CA ARG A 242 11.56 -9.88 5.67
C ARG A 242 10.42 -10.88 5.64
N ARG A 243 9.46 -10.74 6.56
CA ARG A 243 8.27 -11.59 6.63
C ARG A 243 7.40 -11.46 5.38
N ILE A 244 7.22 -10.22 4.90
CA ILE A 244 6.44 -9.91 3.71
C ILE A 244 7.09 -10.50 2.47
N LEU A 245 8.40 -10.29 2.30
CA LEU A 245 9.14 -10.86 1.17
C LEU A 245 9.12 -12.40 1.17
N LYS A 246 9.22 -13.05 2.34
CA LYS A 246 9.06 -14.50 2.47
C LYS A 246 7.69 -14.97 1.98
N ALA A 247 6.62 -14.27 2.34
CA ALA A 247 5.27 -14.58 1.87
C ALA A 247 5.12 -14.36 0.36
N VAL A 248 5.71 -13.29 -0.19
CA VAL A 248 5.74 -13.04 -1.65
C VAL A 248 6.43 -14.18 -2.40
N ARG A 249 7.56 -14.67 -1.89
CA ARG A 249 8.28 -15.83 -2.47
C ARG A 249 7.49 -17.15 -2.42
N SER A 250 6.45 -17.23 -1.59
CA SER A 250 5.55 -18.41 -1.52
C SER A 250 4.37 -18.35 -2.51
N LEU A 251 4.08 -17.18 -3.10
CA LEU A 251 2.96 -16.98 -4.03
C LEU A 251 2.96 -17.93 -5.24
N PRO A 252 4.10 -18.31 -5.86
CA PRO A 252 4.10 -19.24 -6.99
C PRO A 252 3.50 -20.60 -6.62
N ALA A 253 3.82 -21.10 -5.41
CA ALA A 253 3.28 -22.36 -4.90
C ALA A 253 1.77 -22.27 -4.66
N LEU A 254 1.28 -21.14 -4.16
CA LEU A 254 -0.15 -20.89 -3.97
C LEU A 254 -0.89 -20.78 -5.31
N SER A 255 -0.30 -20.10 -6.30
CA SER A 255 -0.88 -19.95 -7.64
C SER A 255 -1.09 -21.31 -8.33
N ARG A 256 -0.10 -22.20 -8.23
CA ARG A 256 -0.12 -23.56 -8.83
C ARG A 256 -1.00 -24.55 -8.05
N ARG A 257 -1.48 -24.18 -6.86
CA ARG A 257 -2.24 -25.06 -5.96
C ARG A 257 -3.66 -25.33 -6.47
N ARG A 258 -4.05 -26.60 -6.52
CA ARG A 258 -5.43 -27.03 -6.76
C ARG A 258 -6.21 -27.03 -5.44
N VAL A 259 -6.86 -25.92 -5.13
CA VAL A 259 -7.57 -25.71 -3.86
C VAL A 259 -8.74 -26.70 -3.66
N LYS A 260 -9.34 -27.18 -4.76
CA LYS A 260 -10.39 -28.21 -4.70
C LYS A 260 -9.90 -29.53 -4.13
N ASP A 261 -8.68 -29.94 -4.49
CA ASP A 261 -8.10 -31.22 -4.09
C ASP A 261 -7.36 -31.10 -2.75
N ARG A 262 -6.73 -29.94 -2.51
CA ARG A 262 -5.97 -29.63 -1.30
C ARG A 262 -6.33 -28.23 -0.82
N PRO A 263 -7.26 -28.08 0.16
CA PRO A 263 -7.61 -26.78 0.73
C PRO A 263 -6.44 -26.21 1.52
N LEU A 264 -6.32 -24.88 1.55
CA LEU A 264 -5.24 -24.19 2.27
C LEU A 264 -5.57 -24.18 3.76
N LEU A 265 -4.62 -24.55 4.60
CA LEU A 265 -4.84 -24.63 6.05
C LEU A 265 -4.16 -23.45 6.77
N PRO A 266 -4.66 -23.01 7.93
CA PRO A 266 -4.08 -21.91 8.72
C PRO A 266 -2.60 -22.13 9.06
N ARG A 267 -2.20 -23.37 9.32
CA ARG A 267 -0.79 -23.75 9.58
C ARG A 267 0.15 -23.57 8.38
N GLU A 268 -0.40 -23.43 7.18
CA GLU A 268 0.38 -23.26 5.93
C GLU A 268 0.53 -21.79 5.55
N VAL A 269 -0.07 -20.86 6.32
CA VAL A 269 0.02 -19.42 6.09
C VAL A 269 0.60 -18.73 7.32
N ASP A 270 1.29 -17.61 7.08
CA ASP A 270 1.73 -16.74 8.17
C ASP A 270 0.55 -15.89 8.64
N ALA A 271 -0.06 -16.27 9.77
CA ALA A 271 -1.20 -15.56 10.35
C ALA A 271 -0.84 -14.17 10.89
N GLU A 272 0.41 -13.95 11.30
CA GLU A 272 0.87 -12.64 11.81
C GLU A 272 1.01 -11.62 10.67
N LEU A 273 1.15 -12.08 9.43
CA LEU A 273 1.16 -11.22 8.25
C LEU A 273 -0.25 -10.69 7.89
N VAL A 274 -1.32 -11.33 8.40
CA VAL A 274 -2.72 -11.00 8.10
C VAL A 274 -3.24 -9.95 9.09
N PRO A 275 -3.43 -8.68 8.68
CA PRO A 275 -3.97 -7.65 9.56
C PRO A 275 -5.41 -7.95 9.97
N ALA A 276 -5.88 -7.34 11.06
CA ALA A 276 -7.24 -7.52 11.57
C ALA A 276 -8.32 -7.39 10.48
N MET A 277 -8.26 -6.33 9.66
CA MET A 277 -9.17 -6.09 8.54
C MET A 277 -9.22 -7.20 7.48
N TRP A 278 -8.20 -8.06 7.41
CA TRP A 278 -8.14 -9.19 6.47
C TRP A 278 -8.59 -10.51 7.08
N LYS A 279 -8.61 -10.64 8.42
CA LYS A 279 -8.89 -11.91 9.10
C LYS A 279 -10.21 -12.52 8.66
N ARG A 280 -11.27 -11.71 8.55
CA ARG A 280 -12.59 -12.17 8.09
C ARG A 280 -12.55 -12.72 6.65
N ALA A 281 -11.90 -12.00 5.74
CA ALA A 281 -11.80 -12.42 4.34
C ALA A 281 -10.91 -13.66 4.15
N VAL A 282 -9.86 -13.81 4.98
CA VAL A 282 -8.87 -14.90 4.87
C VAL A 282 -9.30 -16.17 5.59
N PHE A 283 -9.86 -16.05 6.79
CA PHE A 283 -10.14 -17.18 7.68
C PHE A 283 -11.64 -17.50 7.87
N SER A 284 -12.55 -16.59 7.54
CA SER A 284 -13.98 -16.72 7.84
C SER A 284 -14.85 -16.81 6.58
N ASN A 285 -14.34 -17.38 5.49
CA ASN A 285 -15.12 -17.56 4.27
C ASN A 285 -16.12 -18.72 4.43
N ALA A 286 -17.41 -18.39 4.57
CA ALA A 286 -18.51 -19.35 4.74
C ALA A 286 -18.69 -20.36 3.59
N LYS A 287 -18.08 -20.13 2.42
CA LYS A 287 -18.16 -21.04 1.26
C LYS A 287 -17.12 -22.16 1.31
N LEU A 288 -16.17 -22.09 2.25
CA LEU A 288 -15.09 -23.07 2.39
C LEU A 288 -15.35 -24.01 3.58
N PRO A 289 -14.80 -25.23 3.56
CA PRO A 289 -14.85 -26.12 4.71
C PRO A 289 -14.30 -25.44 5.98
N GLN A 290 -14.86 -25.79 7.14
CA GLN A 290 -14.43 -25.21 8.40
C GLN A 290 -12.93 -25.45 8.63
N GLY A 291 -12.21 -24.39 9.00
CA GLY A 291 -10.75 -24.42 9.16
C GLY A 291 -9.95 -24.32 7.87
N ALA A 292 -10.58 -24.08 6.70
CA ALA A 292 -9.87 -23.74 5.47
C ALA A 292 -9.64 -22.23 5.33
N VAL A 293 -8.52 -21.88 4.73
CA VAL A 293 -8.10 -20.51 4.39
C VAL A 293 -8.50 -20.20 2.96
N ASP A 294 -9.07 -19.02 2.75
CA ASP A 294 -9.28 -18.49 1.41
C ASP A 294 -7.93 -18.11 0.78
N ARG A 295 -7.49 -18.93 -0.18
CA ARG A 295 -6.25 -18.71 -0.93
C ARG A 295 -6.26 -17.36 -1.65
N ASP A 296 -7.35 -17.01 -2.32
CA ASP A 296 -7.41 -15.80 -3.12
C ASP A 296 -7.38 -14.56 -2.22
N ALA A 297 -8.04 -14.63 -1.06
CA ALA A 297 -7.94 -13.58 -0.04
C ALA A 297 -6.52 -13.45 0.50
N TYR A 298 -5.86 -14.56 0.82
CA TYR A 298 -4.48 -14.54 1.31
C TYR A 298 -3.50 -13.97 0.29
N VAL A 299 -3.61 -14.37 -0.98
CA VAL A 299 -2.77 -13.84 -2.07
C VAL A 299 -2.91 -12.32 -2.18
N VAL A 300 -4.14 -11.81 -2.21
CA VAL A 300 -4.37 -10.36 -2.35
C VAL A 300 -3.93 -9.61 -1.07
N CYS A 301 -4.08 -10.23 0.11
CA CYS A 301 -3.53 -9.71 1.36
C CYS A 301 -2.01 -9.53 1.27
N VAL A 302 -1.27 -10.57 0.85
CA VAL A 302 0.19 -10.51 0.67
C VAL A 302 0.59 -9.40 -0.32
N LEU A 303 -0.14 -9.24 -1.43
CA LEU A 303 0.15 -8.18 -2.39
C LEU A 303 -0.16 -6.77 -1.88
N GLU A 304 -1.23 -6.60 -1.09
CA GLU A 304 -1.49 -5.32 -0.43
C GLU A 304 -0.38 -4.97 0.57
N GLN A 305 0.09 -5.97 1.33
CA GLN A 305 1.21 -5.79 2.27
C GLN A 305 2.51 -5.49 1.54
N LEU A 306 2.80 -6.16 0.43
CA LEU A 306 3.94 -5.84 -0.44
C LEU A 306 3.85 -4.40 -0.96
N HIS A 307 2.68 -3.98 -1.46
CA HIS A 307 2.49 -2.62 -1.95
C HIS A 307 2.78 -1.57 -0.87
N ARG A 308 2.30 -1.79 0.36
CA ARG A 308 2.60 -0.93 1.51
C ARG A 308 4.08 -0.96 1.88
N ALA A 309 4.70 -2.14 1.90
CA ALA A 309 6.11 -2.31 2.24
C ALA A 309 7.04 -1.64 1.22
N LEU A 310 6.71 -1.72 -0.07
CA LEU A 310 7.41 -1.00 -1.13
C LEU A 310 7.31 0.52 -0.95
N ASN A 311 6.13 1.04 -0.62
CA ASN A 311 5.93 2.47 -0.36
C ASN A 311 6.69 2.95 0.89
N ARG A 312 6.83 2.09 1.90
CA ARG A 312 7.59 2.36 3.13
C ARG A 312 9.09 2.10 3.01
N ARG A 313 9.54 1.49 1.91
CA ARG A 313 10.91 1.00 1.71
C ARG A 313 11.34 -0.13 2.65
N ASP A 314 10.38 -0.81 3.29
CA ASP A 314 10.63 -2.04 4.05
C ASP A 314 10.97 -3.22 3.13
N VAL A 315 10.41 -3.19 1.92
CA VAL A 315 10.82 -4.01 0.77
C VAL A 315 11.35 -3.06 -0.29
N PHE A 316 12.46 -3.45 -0.91
CA PHE A 316 13.17 -2.67 -1.93
C PHE A 316 13.62 -3.59 -3.05
N ALA A 317 14.19 -3.02 -4.10
CA ALA A 317 14.72 -3.75 -5.23
C ALA A 317 16.17 -3.40 -5.54
N SER A 318 16.90 -4.35 -6.11
CA SER A 318 18.27 -4.18 -6.58
C SER A 318 18.50 -5.02 -7.85
N PRO A 319 19.04 -4.43 -8.93
CA PRO A 319 19.31 -2.99 -9.08
C PRO A 319 18.02 -2.19 -9.28
N SER A 320 17.99 -0.97 -8.78
CA SER A 320 16.85 -0.05 -8.88
C SER A 320 17.32 1.38 -8.61
N ASN A 321 16.67 2.38 -9.19
CA ASN A 321 16.92 3.78 -8.84
C ASN A 321 15.82 4.34 -7.94
N ARG A 322 14.56 4.00 -8.23
CA ARG A 322 13.38 4.54 -7.54
C ARG A 322 12.91 3.70 -6.38
N TRP A 323 13.16 2.39 -6.43
CA TRP A 323 12.77 1.41 -5.40
C TRP A 323 13.98 0.80 -4.68
N ALA A 324 15.13 1.47 -4.74
CA ALA A 324 16.38 1.04 -4.12
C ALA A 324 16.30 0.97 -2.59
N ASP A 325 17.20 0.19 -1.99
CA ASP A 325 17.38 0.16 -0.54
C ASP A 325 17.83 1.54 -0.03
N PRO A 326 17.05 2.21 0.85
CA PRO A 326 17.45 3.49 1.41
C PRO A 326 18.73 3.38 2.26
N HIS A 327 19.05 2.20 2.78
CA HIS A 327 20.22 1.97 3.62
C HIS A 327 21.49 1.66 2.82
N ALA A 328 21.40 1.40 1.51
CA ALA A 328 22.56 0.99 0.70
C ALA A 328 23.68 2.04 0.61
N ARG A 329 23.42 3.28 1.05
CA ARG A 329 24.42 4.37 1.11
C ARG A 329 24.90 4.66 2.53
N LEU A 330 24.35 3.99 3.53
CA LEU A 330 24.81 4.12 4.91
C LEU A 330 26.11 3.35 5.10
N LEU A 331 26.92 3.81 6.05
CA LEU A 331 28.07 3.04 6.50
C LEU A 331 27.54 1.78 7.21
N ASP A 332 28.14 0.63 6.90
CA ASP A 332 27.81 -0.64 7.50
C ASP A 332 29.08 -1.41 7.89
N GLY A 333 28.89 -2.43 8.74
CA GLY A 333 29.93 -3.36 9.15
C GLY A 333 31.20 -2.67 9.69
N PRO A 334 32.41 -3.10 9.28
CA PRO A 334 33.66 -2.58 9.83
C PRO A 334 33.86 -1.07 9.62
N ARG A 335 33.31 -0.50 8.55
CA ARG A 335 33.43 0.93 8.27
C ARG A 335 32.59 1.77 9.21
N TRP A 336 31.39 1.29 9.52
CA TRP A 336 30.55 1.91 10.55
C TRP A 336 31.21 1.81 11.92
N GLU A 337 31.65 0.62 12.34
CA GLU A 337 32.29 0.45 13.65
C GLU A 337 33.52 1.35 13.83
N ALA A 338 34.32 1.55 12.79
CA ALA A 338 35.48 2.44 12.83
C ALA A 338 35.11 3.93 12.99
N MET A 339 33.94 4.37 12.50
CA MET A 339 33.50 5.77 12.55
C MET A 339 32.44 6.04 13.62
N ARG A 340 31.93 5.00 14.28
CA ARG A 340 30.76 5.05 15.17
C ARG A 340 30.91 6.08 16.27
N ALA A 341 32.04 6.06 17.00
CA ALA A 341 32.28 6.97 18.11
C ALA A 341 32.28 8.44 17.67
N ASP A 342 32.97 8.77 16.57
CA ASP A 342 33.07 10.12 16.03
C ASP A 342 31.71 10.63 15.53
N VAL A 343 30.94 9.78 14.84
CA VAL A 343 29.61 10.14 14.33
C VAL A 343 28.63 10.36 15.49
N LEU A 344 28.64 9.50 16.51
CA LEU A 344 27.78 9.66 17.68
C LEU A 344 28.12 10.93 18.46
N ALA A 345 29.41 11.20 18.69
CA ALA A 345 29.87 12.42 19.33
C ALA A 345 29.45 13.68 18.54
N GLY A 346 29.65 13.67 17.22
CA GLY A 346 29.27 14.79 16.34
C GLY A 346 27.77 15.04 16.28
N LEU A 347 26.94 14.00 16.43
CA LEU A 347 25.48 14.10 16.48
C LEU A 347 24.93 14.28 17.90
N SER A 348 25.80 14.31 18.93
CA SER A 348 25.38 14.34 20.35
C SER A 348 24.44 13.19 20.71
N LEU A 349 24.69 11.99 20.16
CA LEU A 349 23.93 10.77 20.38
C LEU A 349 24.68 9.82 21.32
N THR A 350 23.94 9.02 22.08
CA THR A 350 24.48 7.98 22.96
C THR A 350 24.81 6.70 22.19
N GLU A 351 25.75 5.89 22.69
CA GLU A 351 26.09 4.60 22.06
C GLU A 351 24.95 3.57 22.11
N ASP A 352 24.14 3.60 23.17
CA ASP A 352 22.97 2.74 23.30
C ASP A 352 21.76 3.39 22.62
N ALA A 353 21.43 2.89 21.44
CA ALA A 353 20.26 3.31 20.69
C ALA A 353 18.94 2.92 21.39
N GLY A 354 18.91 1.81 22.13
CA GLY A 354 17.74 1.36 22.86
C GLY A 354 17.40 2.30 24.02
N GLU A 355 18.41 2.69 24.79
CA GLU A 355 18.24 3.66 25.88
C GLU A 355 17.81 5.03 25.33
N HIS A 356 18.43 5.50 24.25
CA HIS A 356 18.06 6.76 23.59
C HIS A 356 16.59 6.75 23.12
N LEU A 357 16.16 5.69 22.43
CA LEU A 357 14.79 5.54 21.96
C LEU A 357 13.80 5.42 23.13
N ALA A 358 14.17 4.73 24.21
CA ALA A 358 13.36 4.65 25.43
C ALA A 358 13.22 6.01 26.11
N GLN A 359 14.26 6.84 26.10
CA GLN A 359 14.20 8.22 26.59
C GLN A 359 13.27 9.07 25.73
N LEU A 360 13.39 9.00 24.41
CA LEU A 360 12.49 9.72 23.48
C LEU A 360 11.03 9.28 23.63
N THR A 361 10.81 7.98 23.82
CA THR A 361 9.45 7.42 24.02
C THR A 361 8.84 7.91 25.32
N ARG A 362 9.61 7.92 26.43
CA ARG A 362 9.17 8.50 27.70
C ARG A 362 8.85 9.99 27.58
N ALA A 363 9.71 10.74 26.89
CA ALA A 363 9.49 12.18 26.66
C ALA A 363 8.23 12.43 25.81
N LEU A 364 8.01 11.63 24.78
CA LEU A 364 6.82 11.71 23.92
C LEU A 364 5.55 11.37 24.70
N ASP A 365 5.54 10.29 25.48
CA ASP A 365 4.40 9.90 26.34
C ASP A 365 4.08 11.00 27.34
N ALA A 366 5.08 11.56 28.03
CA ALA A 366 4.89 12.67 28.95
C ALA A 366 4.29 13.91 28.27
N ALA A 367 4.74 14.25 27.05
CA ALA A 367 4.19 15.37 26.28
C ALA A 367 2.72 15.13 25.87
N TRP A 368 2.36 13.91 25.46
CA TRP A 368 0.99 13.55 25.13
C TRP A 368 0.07 13.61 26.34
N ARG A 369 0.51 13.09 27.50
CA ARG A 369 -0.25 13.20 28.75
C ARG A 369 -0.45 14.65 29.17
N GLN A 370 0.60 15.47 29.09
CA GLN A 370 0.49 16.90 29.39
C GLN A 370 -0.49 17.62 28.44
N MET A 371 -0.51 17.26 27.15
CA MET A 371 -1.49 17.79 26.20
C MET A 371 -2.91 17.37 26.57
N ALA A 372 -3.13 16.09 26.88
CA ALA A 372 -4.43 15.58 27.29
C ALA A 372 -4.94 16.30 28.57
N ASP A 373 -4.08 16.49 29.56
CA ASP A 373 -4.40 17.21 30.80
C ASP A 373 -4.81 18.67 30.52
N ARG A 374 -4.16 19.33 29.55
CA ARG A 374 -4.51 20.71 29.15
C ARG A 374 -5.84 20.78 28.41
N LEU A 375 -6.18 19.76 27.63
CA LEU A 375 -7.46 19.67 26.93
C LEU A 375 -8.62 19.33 27.89
N TRP A 376 -8.35 18.57 28.95
CA TRP A 376 -9.36 18.16 29.95
C TRP A 376 -9.55 19.19 31.07
N LYS A 377 -8.58 20.06 31.32
CA LYS A 377 -8.79 21.20 32.22
C LYS A 377 -9.82 22.14 31.59
N PRO A 378 -10.97 22.40 32.23
CA PRO A 378 -11.88 23.42 31.74
C PRO A 378 -11.08 24.74 31.67
N ALA A 379 -11.06 25.37 30.51
CA ALA A 379 -10.46 26.69 30.37
C ALA A 379 -11.03 27.56 31.51
N PRO A 380 -10.21 28.30 32.28
CA PRO A 380 -10.75 29.27 33.22
C PRO A 380 -11.66 30.15 32.38
N THR A 381 -12.94 30.23 32.76
CA THR A 381 -13.99 30.92 32.02
C THR A 381 -13.48 32.29 31.60
N ARG A 382 -12.92 32.37 30.39
CA ARG A 382 -12.68 33.64 29.73
C ARG A 382 -14.07 34.09 29.38
N ARG A 383 -14.64 34.89 30.27
CA ARG A 383 -15.80 35.73 30.01
C ARG A 383 -15.46 36.44 28.72
N TRP A 384 -15.97 35.95 27.59
CA TRP A 384 -15.95 36.66 26.33
C TRP A 384 -16.76 37.91 26.59
N ARG A 385 -16.08 38.96 27.07
CA ARG A 385 -16.65 40.29 27.13
C ARG A 385 -16.79 40.66 25.66
N SER A 386 -18.00 40.55 25.13
CA SER A 386 -18.36 41.10 23.83
C SER A 386 -18.25 42.62 23.92
N SER A 387 -17.03 43.13 23.92
CA SER A 387 -16.78 44.51 23.53
C SER A 387 -16.95 44.55 22.02
N SER A 388 -18.19 44.83 21.60
CA SER A 388 -18.46 45.35 20.27
C SER A 388 -17.54 46.56 20.05
N PRO A 389 -16.65 46.55 19.05
CA PRO A 389 -15.90 47.74 18.72
C PRO A 389 -16.91 48.76 18.19
N ARG A 390 -17.04 49.91 18.89
CA ARG A 390 -17.68 51.08 18.29
C ARG A 390 -16.95 51.35 16.97
N ALA A 391 -17.74 51.50 15.92
CA ALA A 391 -17.29 51.95 14.62
C ALA A 391 -16.65 53.34 14.74
N ALA A 392 -15.33 53.37 14.78
CA ALA A 392 -14.50 54.49 14.33
C ALA A 392 -13.09 53.92 14.12
N ASP A 393 -12.53 54.18 12.95
CA ASP A 393 -11.13 53.93 12.57
C ASP A 393 -10.76 52.48 12.22
N ALA A 394 -11.14 52.06 11.01
CA ALA A 394 -10.44 51.02 10.27
C ALA A 394 -9.92 51.60 8.93
N PRO A 395 -8.61 51.50 8.63
CA PRO A 395 -8.09 51.82 7.31
C PRO A 395 -8.46 50.70 6.34
N VAL A 396 -8.97 51.11 5.17
CA VAL A 396 -9.42 50.22 4.09
C VAL A 396 -8.22 49.51 3.45
N CYS A 397 -8.05 48.22 3.70
CA CYS A 397 -7.20 47.35 2.87
C CYS A 397 -8.06 46.70 1.78
N ARG A 398 -7.96 47.23 0.54
CA ARG A 398 -8.52 46.60 -0.67
C ARG A 398 -7.78 45.30 -0.99
N TRP A 399 -8.51 44.19 -1.00
CA TRP A 399 -8.13 42.99 -1.74
C TRP A 399 -8.71 43.09 -3.15
N THR A 400 -7.86 43.27 -4.16
CA THR A 400 -8.24 43.09 -5.57
C THR A 400 -8.03 41.63 -5.96
N SER A 401 -9.11 40.88 -6.05
CA SER A 401 -9.17 39.57 -6.71
C SER A 401 -9.24 39.77 -8.23
N SER A 402 -8.17 39.42 -8.96
CA SER A 402 -8.21 39.32 -10.41
C SER A 402 -8.52 37.88 -10.84
N ALA A 403 -9.80 37.59 -11.07
CA ALA A 403 -10.24 36.49 -11.91
C ALA A 403 -11.30 37.05 -12.87
N ARG A 404 -10.93 37.25 -14.14
CA ARG A 404 -11.83 37.73 -15.18
C ARG A 404 -11.95 36.66 -16.25
N TRP A 405 -13.11 36.00 -16.27
CA TRP A 405 -13.62 35.31 -17.45
C TRP A 405 -14.09 36.37 -18.46
N ALA A 406 -13.69 36.25 -19.73
CA ALA A 406 -14.47 36.74 -20.87
C ALA A 406 -13.99 36.07 -22.17
N SER A 407 -14.95 35.41 -22.83
CA SER A 407 -14.91 34.89 -24.19
C SER A 407 -14.99 35.98 -25.26
N ARG A 408 -14.39 35.70 -26.44
CA ARG A 408 -14.78 36.02 -27.84
C ARG A 408 -13.79 36.82 -28.71
N ASN A 409 -13.65 36.28 -29.94
CA ASN A 409 -13.24 36.88 -31.23
C ASN A 409 -11.73 37.12 -31.50
N ARG A 410 -11.03 36.13 -32.07
CA ARG A 410 -10.84 35.89 -33.51
C ARG A 410 -10.14 34.55 -33.72
#